data_AF-A0A7U6KP07-F1
#
_entry.id   AF-A0A7U6KP07-F1
#
_cell.length_a   1.000
_cell.length_b   1.000
_cell.length_c   1.000
_cell.angle_alpha   90.00
_cell.angle_beta   90.00
_cell.angle_gamma   90.00
#
_symmetry.space_group_name_H-M   'P 1'
#
loop_
_entity.id
_entity.type
_entity.pdbx_description
1 polymer ?
#
loop_
_entity_poly.entity_id
_entity_poly.type
_entity_poly.pdbx_seq_one_letter_code
_entity_poly.pdbx_strand_id
1 'polypeptide(L)'
;MSTTKTEEAHTPEDIAKLSDAQIHQLLTTALSRIFQHIDLTFDEMYQVMLIIMQGRCSDAMMGAILTGLRMKGESIDEITASASAMRALAANIEPKNCDYLVDIVGTGGDGANLFNVSTASAFVVAAAGAQVAKHGNRGVSTRSGSSDLLEQAGISLALTPEQAKDCIENEGVGFLFAPNHHSAMRYANPVRRELKARTIFNILGPLTNPCWYAQFSYWCLYRAAV
;
A
#
# COMPACT_ATOMS: atom_id res chain seq x y z
N MET A 1 -39.78 -5.61 15.74
CA MET A 1 -39.49 -6.18 14.41
C MET A 1 -38.92 -5.06 13.55
N SER A 2 -37.89 -5.38 12.76
CA SER A 2 -37.13 -4.50 11.85
C SER A 2 -35.94 -3.76 12.47
N THR A 3 -34.92 -4.53 12.87
CA THR A 3 -33.52 -4.12 12.71
C THR A 3 -33.21 -4.21 11.22
N THR A 4 -33.16 -3.07 10.54
CA THR A 4 -32.55 -2.94 9.22
C THR A 4 -31.09 -3.34 9.35
N LYS A 5 -30.75 -4.56 8.93
CA LYS A 5 -29.37 -4.92 8.63
C LYS A 5 -28.93 -4.00 7.50
N THR A 6 -28.03 -3.06 7.80
CA THR A 6 -27.26 -2.36 6.78
C THR A 6 -26.60 -3.45 5.96
N GLU A 7 -26.91 -3.55 4.67
CA GLU A 7 -26.16 -4.41 3.75
C GLU A 7 -24.70 -3.92 3.82
N GLU A 8 -23.83 -4.70 4.47
CA GLU A 8 -22.45 -4.33 4.70
C GLU A 8 -21.73 -4.32 3.35
N ALA A 9 -21.36 -3.12 2.89
CA ALA A 9 -20.59 -2.94 1.68
C ALA A 9 -19.17 -3.48 1.91
N HIS A 10 -18.88 -4.69 1.42
CA HIS A 10 -17.57 -5.34 1.59
C HIS A 10 -16.71 -5.33 0.32
N THR A 11 -17.23 -4.81 -0.80
CA THR A 11 -16.48 -4.76 -2.08
C THR A 11 -16.24 -3.32 -2.52
N PRO A 12 -15.20 -3.05 -3.33
CA PRO A 12 -15.02 -1.77 -3.99
C PRO A 12 -16.27 -1.28 -4.74
N GLU A 13 -17.00 -2.20 -5.39
CA GLU A 13 -18.21 -1.91 -6.14
C GLU A 13 -19.37 -1.48 -5.24
N ASP A 14 -19.44 -2.00 -4.02
CA ASP A 14 -20.50 -1.63 -3.07
C ASP A 14 -20.27 -0.23 -2.49
N ILE A 15 -19.01 0.12 -2.19
CA ILE A 15 -18.66 1.49 -1.76
C ILE A 15 -18.97 2.50 -2.87
N ALA A 16 -18.78 2.13 -4.13
CA ALA A 16 -19.11 3.00 -5.27
C ALA A 16 -20.61 3.32 -5.36
N LYS A 17 -21.49 2.46 -4.83
CA LYS A 17 -22.96 2.65 -4.84
C LYS A 17 -23.48 3.47 -3.66
N LEU A 18 -22.68 3.67 -2.61
CA LEU A 18 -23.12 4.43 -1.44
C LEU A 18 -23.43 5.89 -1.80
N SER A 19 -24.47 6.45 -1.19
CA SER A 19 -24.76 7.89 -1.27
C SER A 19 -23.75 8.71 -0.45
N ASP A 20 -23.63 9.99 -0.78
CA ASP A 20 -22.72 10.89 -0.04
C ASP A 20 -23.10 11.02 1.44
N ALA A 21 -24.40 10.93 1.76
CA ALA A 21 -24.88 10.91 3.14
C ALA A 21 -24.41 9.65 3.90
N GLN A 22 -24.47 8.48 3.25
CA GLN A 22 -23.98 7.22 3.85
C GLN A 22 -22.47 7.26 4.05
N ILE A 23 -21.71 7.78 3.09
CA ILE A 23 -20.26 7.94 3.22
C ILE A 23 -19.91 8.90 4.34
N HIS A 24 -20.58 10.05 4.41
CA HIS A 24 -20.36 11.01 5.48
C HIS A 24 -20.64 10.40 6.85
N GLN A 25 -21.73 9.64 6.99
CA GLN A 25 -22.06 8.93 8.23
C GLN A 25 -20.99 7.91 8.62
N LEU A 26 -20.48 7.13 7.65
CA LEU A 26 -19.45 6.13 7.89
C LEU A 26 -18.13 6.79 8.35
N LEU A 27 -17.67 7.82 7.63
CA LEU A 27 -16.43 8.53 7.96
C LEU A 27 -16.52 9.24 9.32
N THR A 28 -17.64 9.87 9.64
CA THR A 28 -17.83 10.54 10.94
C THR A 28 -17.93 9.55 12.09
N THR A 29 -18.54 8.38 11.88
CA THR A 29 -18.57 7.28 12.86
C THR A 29 -17.16 6.77 13.14
N ALA A 30 -16.39 6.49 12.08
CA ALA A 30 -15.00 6.06 12.21
C ALA A 30 -14.14 7.12 12.92
N LEU A 31 -14.27 8.39 12.53
CA LEU A 31 -13.55 9.50 13.18
C LEU A 31 -13.89 9.62 14.67
N SER A 32 -15.15 9.48 15.05
CA SER A 32 -15.57 9.50 16.46
C SER A 32 -14.93 8.38 17.27
N ARG A 33 -14.83 7.16 16.71
CA ARG A 33 -14.15 6.03 17.36
C ARG A 33 -12.66 6.32 17.54
N ILE A 34 -12.00 6.81 16.47
CA ILE A 34 -10.58 7.20 16.50
C ILE A 34 -10.31 8.26 17.58
N PHE A 35 -11.14 9.30 17.70
CA PHE A 35 -10.99 10.33 18.73
C PHE A 35 -11.18 9.83 20.15
N GLN A 36 -11.91 8.72 20.34
CA GLN A 36 -12.07 8.05 21.62
C GLN A 36 -10.98 7.00 21.88
N HIS A 37 -9.96 6.92 21.03
CA HIS A 37 -8.92 5.89 21.08
C HIS A 37 -9.48 4.47 20.97
N ILE A 38 -10.60 4.30 20.26
CA ILE A 38 -11.20 2.99 20.00
C ILE A 38 -10.73 2.53 18.62
N ASP A 39 -10.17 1.33 18.55
CA ASP A 39 -9.73 0.71 17.31
C ASP A 39 -10.93 0.44 16.38
N LEU A 40 -10.74 0.72 15.10
CA LEU A 40 -11.69 0.32 14.08
C LEU A 40 -11.57 -1.19 13.85
N THR A 41 -12.70 -1.84 13.60
CA THR A 41 -12.70 -3.24 13.15
C THR A 41 -12.08 -3.34 11.75
N PHE A 42 -11.77 -4.57 11.32
CA PHE A 42 -11.31 -4.81 9.96
C PHE A 42 -12.27 -4.22 8.93
N ASP A 43 -13.57 -4.51 9.02
CA ASP A 43 -14.56 -4.04 8.05
C ASP A 43 -14.70 -2.52 8.06
N GLU A 44 -14.73 -1.89 9.24
CA GLU A 44 -14.79 -0.43 9.37
C GLU A 44 -13.60 0.24 8.68
N MET A 45 -12.38 -0.20 8.98
CA MET A 45 -11.17 0.39 8.40
C MET A 45 -11.04 0.07 6.91
N TYR A 46 -11.48 -1.12 6.47
CA TYR A 46 -11.49 -1.52 5.08
C TYR A 46 -12.38 -0.58 4.26
N GLN A 47 -13.60 -0.31 4.73
CA GLN A 47 -14.52 0.62 4.10
C GLN A 47 -13.97 2.06 4.08
N VAL A 48 -13.40 2.54 5.19
CA VAL A 48 -12.75 3.86 5.27
C VAL A 48 -11.64 3.98 4.22
N MET A 49 -10.79 2.96 4.10
CA MET A 49 -9.70 2.97 3.14
C MET A 49 -10.20 2.93 1.69
N LEU A 50 -11.23 2.13 1.37
CA LEU A 50 -11.85 2.13 0.04
C LEU A 50 -12.42 3.51 -0.32
N ILE A 51 -13.11 4.18 0.61
CA ILE A 51 -13.66 5.53 0.40
C ILE A 51 -12.55 6.54 0.10
N ILE A 52 -11.45 6.50 0.87
CA ILE A 52 -10.26 7.34 0.62
C ILE A 52 -9.68 7.06 -0.78
N MET A 53 -9.50 5.78 -1.12
CA MET A 53 -8.85 5.34 -2.36
C MET A 53 -9.73 5.46 -3.61
N GLN A 54 -11.02 5.70 -3.44
CA GLN A 54 -11.95 6.04 -4.52
C GLN A 54 -12.15 7.55 -4.68
N GLY A 55 -11.49 8.38 -3.87
CA GLY A 55 -11.59 9.84 -3.96
C GLY A 55 -12.91 10.40 -3.42
N ARG A 56 -13.57 9.66 -2.51
CA ARG A 56 -14.86 10.04 -1.92
C ARG A 56 -14.73 10.59 -0.49
N CYS A 57 -13.51 10.80 -0.02
CA CYS A 57 -13.20 11.44 1.26
C CYS A 57 -12.64 12.85 1.00
N SER A 58 -13.16 13.87 1.71
CA SER A 58 -12.59 15.22 1.62
C SER A 58 -11.21 15.30 2.26
N ASP A 59 -10.37 16.22 1.79
CA ASP A 59 -9.01 16.40 2.31
C ASP A 59 -8.99 16.67 3.83
N ALA A 60 -9.94 17.46 4.33
CA ALA A 60 -10.08 17.75 5.76
C ALA A 60 -10.41 16.48 6.58
N MET A 61 -11.34 15.66 6.09
CA MET A 61 -11.72 14.41 6.75
C MET A 61 -10.58 13.39 6.70
N MET A 62 -9.91 13.28 5.55
CA MET A 62 -8.74 12.40 5.39
C MET A 62 -7.61 12.83 6.33
N GLY A 63 -7.30 14.11 6.40
CA GLY A 63 -6.30 14.66 7.32
C GLY A 63 -6.62 14.35 8.77
N ALA A 64 -7.89 14.49 9.17
CA ALA A 64 -8.36 14.17 10.53
C ALA A 64 -8.22 12.68 10.86
N ILE A 65 -8.65 11.79 9.96
CA ILE A 65 -8.54 10.33 10.14
C ILE A 65 -7.07 9.91 10.23
N LEU A 66 -6.22 10.37 9.30
CA LEU A 66 -4.81 9.99 9.28
C LEU A 66 -4.04 10.50 10.52
N THR A 67 -4.33 11.73 10.96
CA THR A 67 -3.73 12.29 12.17
C THR A 67 -4.24 11.56 13.42
N GLY A 68 -5.54 11.31 13.50
CA GLY A 68 -6.16 10.59 14.61
C GLY A 68 -5.64 9.16 14.74
N LEU A 69 -5.54 8.40 13.64
CA LEU A 69 -4.94 7.06 13.62
C LEU A 69 -3.50 7.08 14.14
N ARG A 70 -2.71 8.08 13.70
CA ARG A 70 -1.32 8.21 14.14
C ARG A 70 -1.20 8.55 15.63
N MET A 71 -2.07 9.39 16.16
CA MET A 71 -2.11 9.76 17.58
C MET A 71 -2.63 8.63 18.46
N LYS A 72 -3.63 7.88 17.99
CA LYS A 72 -4.17 6.70 18.65
C LYS A 72 -3.15 5.56 18.70
N GLY A 73 -2.38 5.41 17.62
CA GLY A 73 -1.63 4.20 17.30
C GLY A 73 -2.49 3.28 16.44
N GLU A 74 -1.95 2.88 15.29
CA GLU A 74 -2.64 1.99 14.36
C GLU A 74 -2.64 0.53 14.88
N SER A 75 -3.81 -0.11 14.89
CA SER A 75 -3.97 -1.51 15.29
C SER A 75 -3.60 -2.48 14.16
N ILE A 76 -3.38 -3.76 14.49
CA ILE A 76 -3.10 -4.79 13.47
C ILE A 76 -4.26 -4.91 12.49
N ASP A 77 -5.50 -4.89 12.97
CA ASP A 77 -6.69 -5.00 12.13
C ASP A 77 -6.81 -3.80 11.19
N GLU A 78 -6.51 -2.58 11.67
CA GLU A 78 -6.54 -1.36 10.85
C GLU A 78 -5.49 -1.39 9.75
N ILE A 79 -4.28 -1.84 10.09
CA ILE A 79 -3.17 -1.99 9.14
C ILE A 79 -3.50 -3.05 8.08
N THR A 80 -4.01 -4.19 8.52
CA THR A 80 -4.35 -5.33 7.65
C THR A 80 -5.51 -4.98 6.72
N ALA A 81 -6.56 -4.33 7.24
CA ALA A 81 -7.69 -3.85 6.45
C ALA A 81 -7.27 -2.81 5.41
N SER A 82 -6.42 -1.86 5.81
CA SER A 82 -5.89 -0.85 4.90
C SER A 82 -5.07 -1.45 3.76
N ALA A 83 -4.21 -2.42 4.07
CA ALA A 83 -3.42 -3.13 3.07
C ALA A 83 -4.32 -3.93 2.10
N SER A 84 -5.32 -4.64 2.64
CA SER A 84 -6.30 -5.37 1.85
C SER A 84 -7.07 -4.47 0.89
N ALA A 85 -7.53 -3.30 1.36
CA ALA A 85 -8.24 -2.33 0.52
C ALA A 85 -7.35 -1.79 -0.60
N MET A 86 -6.07 -1.50 -0.31
CA MET A 86 -5.11 -1.06 -1.32
C MET A 86 -4.81 -2.14 -2.37
N ARG A 87 -4.72 -3.42 -1.96
CA ARG A 87 -4.56 -4.56 -2.89
C ARG A 87 -5.80 -4.78 -3.75
N ALA A 88 -7.00 -4.63 -3.18
CA ALA A 88 -8.26 -4.76 -3.92
C ALA A 88 -8.41 -3.73 -5.05
N LEU A 89 -7.78 -2.57 -4.92
CA LEU A 89 -7.79 -1.48 -5.91
C LEU A 89 -6.51 -1.42 -6.77
N ALA A 90 -5.54 -2.31 -6.54
CA ALA A 90 -4.30 -2.33 -7.30
C ALA A 90 -4.49 -2.99 -8.67
N ALA A 91 -3.69 -2.59 -9.66
CA ALA A 91 -3.52 -3.34 -10.89
C ALA A 91 -2.68 -4.59 -10.59
N ASN A 92 -3.32 -5.62 -10.03
CA ASN A 92 -2.64 -6.85 -9.61
C ASN A 92 -2.14 -7.64 -10.82
N ILE A 93 -1.07 -8.39 -10.60
CA ILE A 93 -0.51 -9.31 -11.58
C ILE A 93 -0.46 -10.72 -11.00
N GLU A 94 -0.59 -11.70 -11.88
CA GLU A 94 -0.52 -13.11 -11.52
C GLU A 94 0.42 -13.82 -12.52
N PRO A 95 1.74 -13.83 -12.23
CA PRO A 95 2.71 -14.62 -12.96
C PRO A 95 2.37 -16.11 -12.89
N LYS A 96 2.38 -16.78 -14.03
CA LYS A 96 2.16 -18.23 -14.16
C LYS A 96 3.46 -18.98 -13.91
N ASN A 97 3.33 -20.26 -13.55
CA ASN A 97 4.47 -21.16 -13.32
C ASN A 97 5.48 -20.61 -12.28
N CYS A 98 4.96 -19.86 -11.32
CA CYS A 98 5.73 -19.33 -10.22
C CYS A 98 5.23 -19.97 -8.92
N ASP A 99 5.92 -21.00 -8.44
CA ASP A 99 5.52 -21.70 -7.22
C ASP A 99 5.79 -20.83 -5.97
N TYR A 100 6.87 -20.06 -5.99
CA TYR A 100 7.30 -19.23 -4.86
C TYR A 100 7.86 -17.89 -5.35
N LEU A 101 7.15 -16.81 -5.05
CA LEU A 101 7.62 -15.45 -5.30
C LEU A 101 8.17 -14.82 -4.03
N VAL A 102 9.27 -14.11 -4.19
CA VAL A 102 9.94 -13.36 -3.13
C VAL A 102 9.80 -11.87 -3.40
N ASP A 103 9.37 -11.12 -2.38
CA ASP A 103 9.53 -9.68 -2.32
C ASP A 103 10.61 -9.29 -1.31
N ILE A 104 11.50 -8.38 -1.69
CA ILE A 104 12.54 -7.82 -0.82
C ILE A 104 12.35 -6.32 -0.80
N VAL A 105 11.64 -5.83 0.23
CA VAL A 105 11.19 -4.45 0.31
C VAL A 105 11.35 -3.90 1.73
N GLY A 106 11.52 -2.58 1.82
CA GLY A 106 11.57 -1.87 3.10
C GLY A 106 10.55 -0.73 3.11
N THR A 107 10.16 -0.29 4.31
CA THR A 107 9.27 0.88 4.46
C THR A 107 9.92 2.18 3.98
N GLY A 108 11.26 2.21 3.89
CA GLY A 108 12.03 3.42 3.64
C GLY A 108 11.93 4.43 4.78
N GLY A 109 12.63 5.57 4.66
CA GLY A 109 12.54 6.66 5.64
C GLY A 109 13.23 6.37 6.98
N ASP A 110 14.25 5.50 6.95
CA ASP A 110 15.15 5.26 8.09
C ASP A 110 16.18 6.38 8.29
N GLY A 111 16.30 7.30 7.33
CA GLY A 111 17.29 8.37 7.35
C GLY A 111 18.73 7.86 7.21
N ALA A 112 18.90 6.55 7.11
CA ALA A 112 20.17 5.92 6.86
C ALA A 112 20.37 5.98 5.35
N ASN A 113 21.38 6.74 4.89
CA ASN A 113 21.78 6.78 3.48
C ASN A 113 22.44 5.45 3.09
N LEU A 114 21.71 4.34 3.25
CA LEU A 114 22.16 3.01 2.95
C LEU A 114 22.18 2.82 1.45
N PHE A 115 23.12 1.99 1.01
CA PHE A 115 23.09 1.40 -0.31
C PHE A 115 21.71 0.74 -0.54
N ASN A 116 21.27 0.63 -1.80
CA ASN A 116 20.03 -0.04 -2.17
C ASN A 116 20.13 -1.58 -1.99
N VAL A 117 20.40 -2.03 -0.76
CA VAL A 117 20.66 -3.43 -0.38
C VAL A 117 19.51 -4.31 -0.85
N SER A 118 18.26 -3.89 -0.62
CA SER A 118 17.10 -4.67 -1.06
C SER A 118 17.02 -4.85 -2.58
N THR A 119 17.57 -3.94 -3.36
CA THR A 119 17.60 -4.03 -4.83
C THR A 119 18.72 -4.95 -5.28
N ALA A 120 19.92 -4.82 -4.70
CA ALA A 120 21.01 -5.74 -4.98
C ALA A 120 20.67 -7.19 -4.58
N SER A 121 20.07 -7.39 -3.40
CA SER A 121 19.61 -8.69 -2.94
C SER A 121 18.59 -9.33 -3.88
N ALA A 122 17.69 -8.53 -4.48
CA ALA A 122 16.72 -9.05 -5.44
C ALA A 122 17.40 -9.71 -6.66
N PHE A 123 18.43 -9.08 -7.21
CA PHE A 123 19.19 -9.66 -8.32
C PHE A 123 20.01 -10.88 -7.91
N VAL A 124 20.62 -10.87 -6.72
CA VAL A 124 21.39 -12.02 -6.22
C VAL A 124 20.48 -13.24 -6.03
N VAL A 125 19.30 -13.04 -5.43
CA VAL A 125 18.33 -14.11 -5.19
C VAL A 125 17.75 -14.63 -6.52
N ALA A 126 17.46 -13.74 -7.47
CA ALA A 126 17.04 -14.13 -8.81
C ALA A 126 18.12 -14.96 -9.54
N ALA A 127 19.38 -14.53 -9.47
CA ALA A 127 20.51 -15.27 -10.05
C ALA A 127 20.75 -16.65 -9.39
N ALA A 128 20.30 -16.83 -8.14
CA ALA A 128 20.32 -18.11 -7.43
C ALA A 128 19.12 -19.02 -7.80
N GLY A 129 18.23 -18.58 -8.70
CA GLY A 129 17.11 -19.37 -9.23
C GLY A 129 15.76 -19.15 -8.55
N ALA A 130 15.65 -18.18 -7.65
CA ALA A 130 14.36 -17.80 -7.07
C ALA A 130 13.62 -16.80 -7.95
N GLN A 131 12.29 -16.76 -7.88
CA GLN A 131 11.48 -15.81 -8.64
C GLN A 131 11.18 -14.59 -7.77
N VAL A 132 11.45 -13.39 -8.29
CA VAL A 132 11.40 -12.14 -7.52
C VAL A 132 10.39 -11.16 -8.09
N ALA A 133 9.39 -10.80 -7.29
CA ALA A 133 8.41 -9.76 -7.58
C ALA A 133 8.67 -8.57 -6.66
N LYS A 134 9.69 -7.77 -6.98
CA LYS A 134 10.14 -6.69 -6.11
C LYS A 134 9.21 -5.49 -6.19
N HIS A 135 8.53 -5.16 -5.09
CA HIS A 135 7.75 -3.92 -5.01
C HIS A 135 8.66 -2.74 -4.65
N GLY A 136 8.50 -1.61 -5.33
CA GLY A 136 9.33 -0.44 -5.07
C GLY A 136 8.71 0.87 -5.51
N ASN A 137 9.23 1.96 -4.95
CA ASN A 137 8.79 3.32 -5.26
C ASN A 137 10.00 4.25 -5.35
N ARG A 138 9.78 5.48 -5.84
CA ARG A 138 10.79 6.54 -5.80
C ARG A 138 11.15 6.92 -4.37
N GLY A 139 12.43 7.19 -4.15
CA GLY A 139 12.94 7.59 -2.84
C GLY A 139 12.28 8.89 -2.36
N VAL A 140 11.74 8.89 -1.14
CA VAL A 140 11.09 10.06 -0.53
C VAL A 140 12.01 10.79 0.46
N SER A 141 13.19 10.24 0.78
CA SER A 141 14.09 10.76 1.82
C SER A 141 15.58 10.46 1.61
N THR A 142 15.95 9.46 0.78
CA THR A 142 17.34 9.12 0.49
C THR A 142 17.81 9.78 -0.81
N ARG A 143 19.12 9.98 -0.94
CA ARG A 143 19.74 10.55 -2.16
C ARG A 143 19.63 9.64 -3.40
N SER A 144 19.18 8.39 -3.22
CA SER A 144 18.92 7.38 -4.26
C SER A 144 17.95 6.33 -3.72
N GLY A 145 16.79 6.16 -4.35
CA GLY A 145 15.86 5.05 -4.14
C GLY A 145 16.15 3.86 -5.04
N SER A 146 15.42 2.75 -4.85
CA SER A 146 15.55 1.54 -5.68
C SER A 146 15.24 1.82 -7.15
N SER A 147 14.20 2.62 -7.41
CA SER A 147 13.85 3.11 -8.76
C SER A 147 15.01 3.85 -9.42
N ASP A 148 15.69 4.73 -8.69
CA ASP A 148 16.69 5.65 -9.25
C ASP A 148 17.94 4.86 -9.66
N LEU A 149 18.28 3.83 -8.88
CA LEU A 149 19.35 2.89 -9.23
C LEU A 149 19.00 2.07 -10.49
N LEU A 150 17.76 1.60 -10.60
CA LEU A 150 17.31 0.83 -11.77
C LEU A 150 17.28 1.70 -13.04
N GLU A 151 16.79 2.95 -12.95
CA GLU A 151 16.82 3.90 -14.08
C GLU A 151 18.27 4.17 -14.53
N GLN A 152 19.20 4.37 -13.59
CA GLN A 152 20.62 4.54 -13.92
C GLN A 152 21.28 3.30 -14.53
N ALA A 153 20.80 2.11 -14.17
CA ALA A 153 21.23 0.85 -14.78
C ALA A 153 20.62 0.62 -16.18
N GLY A 154 19.78 1.54 -16.67
CA GLY A 154 19.12 1.43 -17.98
C GLY A 154 17.85 0.58 -17.96
N ILE A 155 17.34 0.22 -16.78
CA ILE A 155 16.09 -0.53 -16.65
C ILE A 155 14.92 0.44 -16.74
N SER A 156 14.00 0.16 -17.66
CA SER A 156 12.77 0.96 -17.80
C SER A 156 11.86 0.73 -16.59
N LEU A 157 11.46 1.82 -15.91
CA LEU A 157 10.41 1.79 -14.90
C LEU A 157 9.00 2.00 -15.47
N ALA A 158 8.92 2.34 -16.75
CA ALA A 158 7.67 2.56 -17.47
C ALA A 158 7.11 1.24 -18.04
N LEU A 159 7.29 0.13 -17.33
CA LEU A 159 6.70 -1.16 -17.71
C LEU A 159 5.22 -1.17 -17.32
N THR A 160 4.39 -1.71 -18.21
CA THR A 160 3.01 -2.03 -17.84
C THR A 160 2.99 -3.21 -16.87
N PRO A 161 1.90 -3.42 -16.10
CA PRO A 161 1.76 -4.59 -15.23
C PRO A 161 2.02 -5.91 -15.97
N GLU A 162 1.54 -6.04 -17.21
CA GLU A 162 1.74 -7.22 -18.05
C GLU A 162 3.21 -7.43 -18.43
N GLN A 163 3.92 -6.36 -18.79
CA GLN A 163 5.35 -6.45 -19.08
C GLN A 163 6.17 -6.81 -17.84
N ALA A 164 5.82 -6.26 -16.68
CA ALA A 164 6.46 -6.61 -15.42
C ALA A 164 6.23 -8.08 -15.05
N LYS A 165 5.02 -8.58 -15.32
CA LYS A 165 4.70 -10.01 -15.21
C LYS A 165 5.57 -10.86 -16.16
N ASP A 166 5.70 -10.47 -17.42
CA ASP A 166 6.53 -11.19 -18.39
C ASP A 166 8.01 -11.24 -17.96
N CYS A 167 8.54 -10.18 -17.34
CA CYS A 167 9.88 -10.19 -16.76
C CYS A 167 10.02 -11.23 -15.64
N ILE A 168 9.01 -11.35 -14.77
CA ILE A 168 9.02 -12.36 -13.70
C ILE A 168 9.01 -13.77 -14.28
N GLU A 169 8.16 -14.03 -15.26
CA GLU A 169 8.00 -15.36 -15.86
C GLU A 169 9.24 -15.80 -16.67
N ASN A 170 9.86 -14.89 -17.43
CA ASN A 170 10.94 -15.23 -18.37
C ASN A 170 12.35 -15.01 -17.79
N GLU A 171 12.53 -13.98 -16.97
CA GLU A 171 13.84 -13.58 -16.43
C GLU A 171 13.99 -13.91 -14.94
N GLY A 172 12.93 -14.38 -14.28
CA GLY A 172 12.92 -14.68 -12.85
C GLY A 172 12.90 -13.44 -11.94
N VAL A 173 12.88 -12.23 -12.50
CA VAL A 173 12.84 -10.98 -11.72
C VAL A 173 12.02 -9.89 -12.42
N GLY A 174 11.12 -9.27 -11.67
CA GLY A 174 10.39 -8.08 -12.10
C GLY A 174 10.37 -7.00 -11.02
N PHE A 175 10.41 -5.75 -11.47
CA PHE A 175 10.24 -4.59 -10.60
C PHE A 175 8.83 -4.01 -10.75
N LEU A 176 8.05 -4.11 -9.68
CA LEU A 176 6.69 -3.59 -9.61
C LEU A 176 6.75 -2.15 -9.12
N PHE A 177 6.68 -1.22 -10.06
CA PHE A 177 6.75 0.20 -9.74
C PHE A 177 5.43 0.70 -9.16
N ALA A 178 5.42 1.10 -7.88
CA ALA A 178 4.20 1.40 -7.13
C ALA A 178 3.23 2.38 -7.83
N PRO A 179 3.68 3.48 -8.48
CA PRO A 179 2.79 4.36 -9.22
C PRO A 179 2.02 3.71 -10.38
N ASN A 180 2.57 2.65 -10.99
CA ASN A 180 1.91 1.93 -12.09
C ASN A 180 0.82 0.99 -11.57
N HIS A 181 0.95 0.49 -10.34
CA HIS A 181 0.00 -0.47 -9.76
C HIS A 181 -1.02 0.15 -8.80
N HIS A 182 -0.67 1.24 -8.11
CA HIS A 182 -1.51 1.87 -7.09
C HIS A 182 -2.01 3.25 -7.51
N SER A 183 -2.70 3.32 -8.65
CA SER A 183 -3.22 4.59 -9.21
C SER A 183 -4.15 5.33 -8.24
N ALA A 184 -4.88 4.60 -7.39
CA ALA A 184 -5.73 5.14 -6.31
C ALA A 184 -4.98 6.03 -5.30
N MET A 185 -3.66 5.85 -5.13
CA MET A 185 -2.85 6.70 -4.24
C MET A 185 -2.87 8.17 -4.65
N ARG A 186 -3.27 8.52 -5.88
CA ARG A 186 -3.43 9.91 -6.32
C ARG A 186 -4.37 10.72 -5.44
N TYR A 187 -5.35 10.08 -4.79
CA TYR A 187 -6.29 10.76 -3.88
C TYR A 187 -5.68 11.04 -2.50
N ALA A 188 -4.82 10.15 -2.00
CA ALA A 188 -4.16 10.34 -0.70
C ALA A 188 -2.90 11.22 -0.78
N ASN A 189 -2.23 11.27 -1.93
CA ASN A 189 -0.94 11.96 -2.08
C ASN A 189 -0.96 13.47 -1.77
N PRO A 190 -1.98 14.26 -2.17
CA PRO A 190 -2.07 15.68 -1.82
C PRO A 190 -2.04 15.92 -0.31
N VAL A 191 -2.91 15.22 0.43
CA VAL A 191 -3.02 15.31 1.89
C VAL A 191 -1.73 14.85 2.56
N ARG A 192 -1.14 13.74 2.11
CA ARG A 192 0.15 13.24 2.64
C ARG A 192 1.27 14.27 2.48
N ARG A 193 1.33 14.95 1.34
CA ARG A 193 2.33 15.99 1.06
C ARG A 193 2.11 17.24 1.91
N GLU A 194 0.86 17.58 2.22
CA GLU A 194 0.51 18.71 3.07
C GLU A 194 0.83 18.44 4.55
N LEU A 195 0.45 17.27 5.05
CA LEU A 195 0.71 16.86 6.43
C LEU A 195 2.21 16.80 6.76
N LYS A 196 3.05 16.37 5.80
CA LYS A 196 4.51 16.18 5.98
C LYS A 196 4.87 15.35 7.23
N ALA A 197 3.98 14.45 7.63
CA ALA A 197 4.12 13.61 8.80
C ALA A 197 3.98 12.12 8.42
N ARG A 198 4.52 11.23 9.25
CA ARG A 198 4.32 9.79 9.09
C ARG A 198 2.88 9.43 9.42
N THR A 199 2.26 8.62 8.57
CA THR A 199 0.91 8.08 8.75
C THR A 199 0.90 6.58 8.46
N ILE A 200 -0.25 5.93 8.58
CA ILE A 200 -0.45 4.54 8.18
C ILE A 200 0.09 4.23 6.77
N PHE A 201 0.05 5.18 5.82
CA PHE A 201 0.61 4.97 4.48
C PHE A 201 2.11 4.72 4.43
N ASN A 202 2.87 5.08 5.46
CA ASN A 202 4.31 4.81 5.54
C ASN A 202 4.63 3.34 5.86
N ILE A 203 3.69 2.60 6.46
CA ILE A 203 3.86 1.17 6.75
C ILE A 203 3.18 0.28 5.70
N LEU A 204 2.24 0.82 4.93
CA LEU A 204 1.48 0.06 3.94
C LEU A 204 2.26 -0.29 2.67
N GLY A 205 3.33 0.44 2.29
CA GLY A 205 4.03 0.22 1.02
C GLY A 205 4.51 -1.23 0.82
N PRO A 206 5.27 -1.81 1.77
CA PRO A 206 5.60 -3.23 1.75
C PRO A 206 4.37 -4.17 1.79
N LEU A 207 3.25 -3.73 2.39
CA LEU A 207 2.05 -4.57 2.60
C LEU A 207 1.18 -4.66 1.37
N THR A 208 1.48 -3.94 0.30
CA THR A 208 0.60 -3.83 -0.86
C THR A 208 1.25 -4.31 -2.13
N ASN A 209 2.18 -5.27 -2.07
CA ASN A 209 2.75 -5.86 -3.28
C ASN A 209 1.60 -6.31 -4.24
N PRO A 210 1.55 -5.81 -5.49
CA PRO A 210 0.50 -6.15 -6.47
C PRO A 210 0.49 -7.63 -6.90
N CYS A 211 1.55 -8.35 -6.57
CA CYS A 211 1.66 -9.79 -6.71
C CYS A 211 1.49 -10.47 -5.33
N TRP A 212 0.38 -10.17 -4.65
CA TRP A 212 0.17 -10.53 -3.24
C TRP A 212 0.04 -12.03 -2.95
N TYR A 213 -0.02 -12.88 -3.98
CA TYR A 213 0.15 -14.34 -3.87
C TYR A 213 1.61 -14.77 -3.60
N ALA A 214 2.56 -13.82 -3.55
CA ALA A 214 3.93 -14.09 -3.15
C ALA A 214 3.97 -14.69 -1.74
N GLN A 215 4.26 -16.00 -1.68
CA GLN A 215 4.24 -16.80 -0.46
C GLN A 215 5.30 -16.38 0.56
N PHE A 216 6.37 -15.71 0.12
CA PHE A 216 7.44 -15.25 0.99
C PHE A 216 7.75 -13.77 0.73
N SER A 217 7.79 -12.98 1.80
CA SER A 217 8.25 -11.60 1.72
C SER A 217 9.27 -11.36 2.83
N TYR A 218 10.38 -10.73 2.50
CA TYR A 218 11.39 -10.32 3.48
C TYR A 218 11.29 -8.83 3.74
N TRP A 219 11.08 -8.49 5.02
CA TRP A 219 10.69 -7.16 5.45
C TRP A 219 11.74 -6.55 6.36
N CYS A 220 12.32 -5.43 5.92
CA CYS A 220 12.99 -4.53 6.84
C CYS A 220 12.00 -3.45 7.29
N LEU A 221 11.42 -3.64 8.48
CA LEU A 221 10.66 -2.61 9.19
C LEU A 221 11.63 -1.69 9.92
N TYR A 222 11.65 -0.40 9.57
CA TYR A 222 12.37 0.58 10.37
C TYR A 222 11.46 1.20 11.43
N ARG A 223 11.78 0.96 12.70
CA ARG A 223 11.21 1.68 13.84
C ARG A 223 12.13 2.86 14.15
N ALA A 224 11.83 4.04 13.60
CA ALA A 224 12.43 5.27 14.11
C ALA A 224 11.94 5.44 15.55
N ALA A 225 12.84 5.34 16.52
CA ALA A 225 12.52 5.70 17.89
C ALA A 225 12.35 7.23 17.96
N VAL A 226 11.18 7.63 18.48
CA VAL A 226 10.76 8.97 18.92
C VAL A 226 10.44 9.97 17.80
#